data_AF-A0A9E7LF48-F1
#
_entry.id   AF-A0A9E7LF48-F1
#
_cell.length_a   1.000
_cell.length_b   1.000
_cell.length_c   1.000
_cell.angle_alpha   90.00
_cell.angle_beta   90.00
_cell.angle_gamma   90.00
#
_symmetry.space_group_name_H-M   'P 1'
#
loop_
_entity.id
_entity.type
_entity.pdbx_description
1 polymer ?
#
loop_
_entity_poly.entity_id
_entity_poly.type
_entity_poly.pdbx_seq_one_letter_code
_entity_poly.pdbx_strand_id
1 'polypeptide(L)'
;MDTLGALALATEPPTDKLMKRSPVGRREPLITNIMWRNLFVQALYQVAILLIFNFGGKSILHLKNETLEHAEKVKNTFVFNTFVFCQIFNEFNARKPDEINILRGVTKSPLFMAIIGTTFLLQVLIVEFLGKLTSTVRLDPKLWLVSVAIALVSWPLAVLGKLIPVPEIPLGVYLARIFCRRSSR
;
A
#
# COMPACT_ATOMS: atom_id res chain seq x y z
N MET A 1 5.46 10.22 -2.06
CA MET A 1 4.90 9.47 -0.93
C MET A 1 5.85 8.36 -0.50
N ASP A 2 6.34 7.55 -1.45
CA ASP A 2 7.16 6.37 -1.15
C ASP A 2 8.59 6.66 -0.65
N THR A 3 9.14 7.85 -0.93
CA THR A 3 10.48 8.23 -0.47
C THR A 3 10.58 8.31 1.06
N LEU A 4 9.55 8.87 1.71
CA LEU A 4 9.52 8.97 3.16
C LEU A 4 9.33 7.59 3.79
N GLY A 5 8.45 6.76 3.22
CA GLY A 5 8.25 5.40 3.74
C GLY A 5 9.46 4.48 3.55
N ALA A 6 10.18 4.61 2.42
CA ALA A 6 11.44 3.92 2.22
C ALA A 6 12.50 4.32 3.26
N LEU A 7 12.56 5.61 3.60
CA LEU A 7 13.43 6.11 4.66
C LEU A 7 13.02 5.58 6.05
N ALA A 8 11.71 5.48 6.33
CA ALA A 8 11.19 4.89 7.57
C ALA A 8 11.67 3.45 7.75
N LEU A 9 11.50 2.64 6.70
CA LEU A 9 11.88 1.23 6.69
C LEU A 9 13.40 1.04 6.79
N ALA A 10 14.18 1.95 6.22
CA ALA A 10 15.65 1.90 6.29
C ALA A 10 16.21 2.30 7.66
N THR A 11 15.44 3.05 8.48
CA THR A 11 15.92 3.62 9.76
C THR A 11 15.42 2.85 10.99
N GLU A 12 14.80 1.68 10.80
CA GLU A 12 14.30 0.90 11.93
C GLU A 12 15.42 0.30 12.79
N PRO A 13 15.30 0.37 14.13
CA PRO A 13 16.29 -0.18 15.02
C PRO A 13 16.37 -1.72 14.89
N PRO A 14 17.56 -2.31 15.02
CA PRO A 14 17.74 -3.76 14.91
C PRO A 14 16.92 -4.48 15.99
N THR A 15 16.28 -5.60 15.61
CA THR A 15 15.47 -6.41 16.51
C THR A 15 16.23 -7.68 16.93
N ASP A 16 16.19 -8.07 18.20
CA ASP A 16 16.90 -9.27 18.73
C ASP A 16 16.56 -10.58 18.03
N LYS A 17 15.38 -10.65 17.38
CA LYS A 17 14.98 -11.78 16.54
C LYS A 17 15.91 -12.00 15.35
N LEU A 18 16.59 -10.96 14.86
CA LEU A 18 17.57 -11.05 13.78
C LEU A 18 18.77 -11.93 14.18
N MET A 19 19.16 -11.93 15.46
CA MET A 19 20.26 -12.75 15.97
C MET A 19 19.92 -14.25 16.05
N LYS A 20 18.63 -14.62 16.01
CA LYS A 20 18.17 -16.01 16.04
C LYS A 20 17.95 -16.59 14.65
N ARG A 21 18.06 -15.77 13.60
CA ARG A 21 17.89 -16.18 12.21
C ARG A 21 19.23 -16.63 11.64
N SER A 22 19.24 -17.71 10.87
CA SER A 22 20.42 -18.16 10.14
C SER A 22 20.92 -17.05 9.18
N PRO A 23 22.24 -16.91 8.98
CA PRO A 23 22.80 -15.89 8.10
C PRO A 23 22.32 -16.10 6.66
N VAL A 24 21.96 -15.01 6.00
CA VAL A 24 21.55 -15.02 4.59
C VAL A 24 22.74 -15.36 3.69
N GLY A 25 22.57 -16.35 2.81
CA GLY A 25 23.62 -16.74 1.86
C GLY A 25 23.86 -15.69 0.77
N ARG A 26 25.12 -15.54 0.31
CA ARG A 26 25.49 -14.62 -0.80
C ARG A 26 24.71 -14.82 -2.11
N ARG A 27 24.10 -15.99 -2.30
CA ARG A 27 23.32 -16.38 -3.50
C ARG A 27 21.81 -16.36 -3.26
N GLU A 28 21.34 -15.96 -2.08
CA GLU A 28 19.91 -15.85 -1.80
C GLU A 28 19.33 -14.62 -2.49
N PRO A 29 18.12 -14.73 -3.07
CA PRO A 29 17.47 -13.60 -3.72
C PRO A 29 17.10 -12.52 -2.70
N LEU A 30 17.35 -11.24 -3.04
CA LEU A 30 16.99 -10.08 -2.20
C LEU A 30 15.49 -10.01 -1.90
N ILE A 31 14.66 -10.44 -2.86
CA ILE A 31 13.20 -10.50 -2.73
C ILE A 31 12.79 -11.94 -2.48
N THR A 32 12.32 -12.24 -1.27
CA THR A 32 11.81 -13.57 -0.92
C THR A 32 10.45 -13.83 -1.57
N ASN A 33 10.04 -15.10 -1.67
CA ASN A 33 8.71 -15.42 -2.19
C ASN A 33 7.58 -14.86 -1.35
N ILE A 34 7.81 -14.76 -0.04
CA ILE A 34 6.87 -14.17 0.92
C ILE A 34 6.67 -12.69 0.59
N MET A 35 7.75 -11.96 0.27
CA MET A 35 7.67 -10.57 -0.19
C MET A 35 6.95 -10.46 -1.54
N TRP A 36 7.24 -11.34 -2.50
CA TRP A 36 6.54 -11.37 -3.79
C TRP A 36 5.03 -11.59 -3.65
N ARG A 37 4.61 -12.55 -2.83
CA ARG A 37 3.18 -12.79 -2.57
C ARG A 37 2.53 -11.53 -1.99
N ASN A 38 3.11 -10.95 -0.95
CA ASN A 38 2.54 -9.77 -0.29
C ASN A 38 2.46 -8.59 -1.27
N LEU A 39 3.52 -8.35 -2.06
CA LEU A 39 3.56 -7.33 -3.10
C LEU A 39 2.47 -7.55 -4.16
N PHE A 40 2.31 -8.78 -4.64
CA PHE A 40 1.35 -9.10 -5.70
C PHE A 40 -0.10 -8.95 -5.23
N VAL A 41 -0.43 -9.46 -4.03
CA VAL A 41 -1.78 -9.34 -3.44
C VAL A 41 -2.14 -7.87 -3.25
N GLN A 42 -1.22 -7.08 -2.73
CA GLN A 42 -1.46 -5.68 -2.43
C GLN A 42 -1.48 -4.81 -3.71
N ALA A 43 -0.62 -5.08 -4.69
CA ALA A 43 -0.66 -4.42 -5.99
C ALA A 43 -1.97 -4.74 -6.73
N LEU A 44 -2.39 -6.00 -6.75
CA LEU A 44 -3.64 -6.42 -7.37
C LEU A 44 -4.84 -5.75 -6.69
N TYR A 45 -4.84 -5.67 -5.36
CA TYR A 45 -5.87 -4.97 -4.59
C TYR A 45 -5.94 -3.48 -4.92
N GLN A 46 -4.79 -2.79 -4.92
CA GLN A 46 -4.74 -1.36 -5.25
C GLN A 46 -5.24 -1.11 -6.68
N VAL A 47 -4.80 -1.92 -7.65
CA VAL A 47 -5.29 -1.82 -9.05
C VAL A 47 -6.79 -2.08 -9.13
N ALA A 48 -7.30 -3.13 -8.47
CA ALA A 48 -8.73 -3.45 -8.47
C ALA A 48 -9.57 -2.30 -7.89
N ILE A 49 -9.17 -1.74 -6.75
CA ILE A 49 -9.84 -0.59 -6.14
C ILE A 49 -9.80 0.63 -7.07
N LEU A 50 -8.62 0.98 -7.59
CA LEU A 50 -8.49 2.12 -8.49
C LEU A 50 -9.39 1.96 -9.72
N LEU A 51 -9.48 0.75 -10.30
CA LEU A 51 -10.36 0.48 -11.43
C LEU A 51 -11.84 0.56 -11.04
N ILE A 52 -12.24 -0.04 -9.91
CA ILE A 52 -13.62 0.01 -9.41
C ILE A 52 -14.06 1.46 -9.20
N PHE A 53 -13.22 2.30 -8.59
CA PHE A 53 -13.56 3.71 -8.37
C PHE A 53 -13.42 4.56 -9.63
N ASN A 54 -12.53 4.24 -10.55
CA ASN A 54 -12.41 4.99 -11.79
C ASN A 54 -13.63 4.77 -12.71
N PHE A 55 -14.07 3.52 -12.86
CA PHE A 55 -15.20 3.14 -13.70
C PHE A 55 -16.56 3.27 -12.98
N GLY A 56 -16.64 2.89 -11.70
CA GLY A 56 -17.88 2.86 -10.91
C GLY A 56 -18.08 4.04 -9.95
N GLY A 57 -17.06 4.91 -9.77
CA GLY A 57 -17.11 5.99 -8.79
C GLY A 57 -18.24 6.98 -9.01
N LYS A 58 -18.62 7.27 -10.26
CA LYS A 58 -19.75 8.18 -10.57
C LYS A 58 -21.09 7.64 -10.02
N SER A 59 -21.28 6.31 -10.03
CA SER A 59 -22.49 5.66 -9.52
C SER A 59 -22.45 5.48 -8.00
N ILE A 60 -21.29 5.06 -7.48
CA ILE A 60 -21.06 4.80 -6.04
C ILE A 60 -21.09 6.07 -5.18
N LEU A 61 -20.66 7.21 -5.73
CA LEU A 61 -20.63 8.49 -5.03
C LEU A 61 -21.95 9.26 -5.11
N HIS A 62 -23.01 8.72 -5.75
CA HIS A 62 -24.32 9.36 -5.91
C HIS A 62 -24.27 10.82 -6.41
N LEU A 63 -23.30 11.17 -7.26
CA LEU A 63 -23.10 12.50 -7.83
C LEU A 63 -24.09 12.84 -8.97
N LYS A 64 -25.36 12.40 -8.87
CA LYS A 64 -26.36 12.52 -9.94
C LYS A 64 -26.84 13.96 -10.20
N ASN A 65 -26.59 14.89 -9.27
CA ASN A 65 -27.13 16.26 -9.30
C ASN A 65 -26.06 17.36 -9.47
N GLU A 66 -24.80 17.00 -9.73
CA GLU A 66 -23.67 17.94 -9.83
C GLU A 66 -23.18 18.08 -11.28
N THR A 67 -22.60 19.23 -11.63
CA THR A 67 -21.99 19.47 -12.95
C THR A 67 -20.92 18.41 -13.25
N LEU A 68 -20.86 17.89 -14.47
CA LEU A 68 -19.97 16.77 -14.87
C LEU A 68 -18.50 17.01 -14.46
N GLU A 69 -18.01 18.24 -14.60
CA GLU A 69 -16.66 18.63 -14.17
C GLU A 69 -16.43 18.52 -12.65
N HIS A 70 -17.42 18.91 -11.85
CA HIS A 70 -17.31 18.87 -10.40
C HIS A 70 -17.29 17.42 -9.92
N ALA A 71 -18.18 16.59 -10.46
CA ALA A 71 -18.23 15.16 -10.16
C ALA A 71 -16.91 14.44 -10.50
N GLU A 72 -16.25 14.81 -11.61
CA GLU A 72 -14.95 14.25 -11.97
C GLU A 72 -13.83 14.68 -11.04
N LYS A 73 -13.81 15.95 -10.61
CA LYS A 73 -12.84 16.45 -9.61
C LYS A 73 -13.03 15.77 -8.26
N VAL A 74 -14.28 15.60 -7.80
CA VAL A 74 -14.58 14.85 -6.55
C VAL A 74 -14.10 13.41 -6.67
N LYS A 75 -14.41 12.73 -7.78
CA LYS A 75 -13.95 11.34 -8.03
C LYS A 75 -12.43 11.24 -7.98
N ASN A 76 -11.73 12.10 -8.72
CA ASN A 76 -10.26 12.05 -8.79
C ASN A 76 -9.62 12.34 -7.43
N THR A 77 -10.16 13.30 -6.67
CA THR A 77 -9.70 13.60 -5.31
C THR A 77 -9.93 12.42 -4.37
N PHE A 78 -11.12 11.80 -4.44
CA PHE A 78 -11.44 10.62 -3.63
C PHE A 78 -10.54 9.43 -3.95
N VAL A 79 -10.28 9.17 -5.24
CA VAL A 79 -9.38 8.10 -5.70
C VAL A 79 -7.95 8.36 -5.21
N PHE A 80 -7.46 9.60 -5.35
CA PHE A 80 -6.16 9.99 -4.83
C PHE A 80 -6.08 9.81 -3.31
N ASN A 81 -7.10 10.25 -2.56
CA ASN A 81 -7.14 10.14 -1.11
C ASN A 81 -7.11 8.67 -0.65
N THR A 82 -7.96 7.84 -1.25
CA THR A 82 -8.00 6.40 -0.97
C THR A 82 -6.68 5.73 -1.31
N PHE A 83 -6.04 6.10 -2.42
CA PHE A 83 -4.73 5.58 -2.82
C PHE A 83 -3.65 5.92 -1.78
N VAL A 84 -3.59 7.16 -1.31
CA VAL A 84 -2.63 7.58 -0.28
C VAL A 84 -2.81 6.77 1.00
N PHE A 85 -4.04 6.62 1.48
CA PHE A 85 -4.30 5.77 2.65
C PHE A 85 -3.91 4.31 2.41
N CYS A 86 -4.21 3.75 1.24
CA CYS A 86 -3.78 2.39 0.88
C CYS A 86 -2.25 2.24 0.87
N GLN A 87 -1.48 3.28 0.53
CA GLN A 87 -0.02 3.24 0.60
C GLN A 87 0.49 3.33 2.03
N ILE A 88 -0.14 4.15 2.87
CA ILE A 88 0.14 4.15 4.32
C ILE A 88 -0.01 2.73 4.88
N PHE A 89 -1.14 2.05 4.62
CA PHE A 89 -1.35 0.67 5.09
C PHE A 89 -0.36 -0.34 4.48
N ASN A 90 0.06 -0.15 3.24
CA ASN A 90 1.13 -0.94 2.66
C ASN A 90 2.43 -0.79 3.44
N GLU A 91 2.82 0.43 3.79
CA GLU A 91 4.05 0.70 4.52
C GLU A 91 4.11 -0.06 5.86
N PHE A 92 2.97 -0.11 6.57
CA PHE A 92 2.81 -0.98 7.74
C PHE A 92 3.06 -2.46 7.40
N ASN A 93 2.44 -2.99 6.35
CA ASN A 93 2.60 -4.39 5.95
C ASN A 93 4.02 -4.73 5.48
N ALA A 94 4.69 -3.81 4.80
CA ALA A 94 6.05 -3.95 4.27
C ALA A 94 7.10 -3.98 5.38
N ARG A 95 6.83 -3.37 6.53
CA ARG A 95 7.71 -3.37 7.69
C ARG A 95 8.06 -4.78 8.20
N LYS A 96 7.06 -5.66 8.24
CA LYS A 96 7.23 -7.05 8.69
C LYS A 96 6.48 -8.01 7.76
N PRO A 97 7.11 -8.40 6.64
CA PRO A 97 6.46 -9.27 5.66
C PRO A 97 6.20 -10.68 6.19
N ASP A 98 7.05 -11.15 7.12
CA ASP A 98 7.02 -12.51 7.68
C ASP A 98 6.15 -12.65 8.94
N GLU A 99 5.87 -11.57 9.69
CA GLU A 99 5.06 -11.61 10.92
C GLU A 99 3.59 -11.25 10.64
N ILE A 100 2.65 -11.98 11.24
CA ILE A 100 1.20 -11.68 11.16
C ILE A 100 0.86 -10.44 12.01
N ASN A 101 1.60 -10.22 13.11
CA ASN A 101 1.40 -9.09 14.02
C ASN A 101 2.13 -7.82 13.55
N ILE A 102 1.57 -7.17 12.52
CA ILE A 102 2.10 -5.95 11.91
C ILE A 102 2.17 -4.78 12.91
N LEU A 103 1.26 -4.77 13.90
CA LEU A 103 1.16 -3.73 14.93
C LEU A 103 2.18 -3.89 16.08
N ARG A 104 2.83 -5.06 16.21
CA ARG A 104 3.70 -5.34 17.36
C ARG A 104 5.06 -4.65 17.18
N GLY A 105 5.20 -3.51 17.86
CA GLY A 105 6.40 -2.66 17.82
C GLY A 105 6.26 -1.40 16.97
N VAL A 106 5.08 -1.13 16.40
CA VAL A 106 4.76 0.13 15.68
C VAL A 106 5.07 1.34 16.53
N THR A 107 4.51 1.41 17.73
CA THR A 107 4.65 2.54 18.64
C THR A 107 6.03 2.64 19.30
N LYS A 108 6.89 1.62 19.13
CA LYS A 108 8.26 1.63 19.66
C LYS A 108 9.28 2.26 18.70
N SER A 109 8.92 2.46 17.43
CA SER A 109 9.77 3.14 16.44
C SER A 109 9.25 4.58 16.25
N PRO A 110 9.85 5.58 16.92
CA PRO A 110 9.38 6.96 16.82
C PRO A 110 9.52 7.53 15.41
N LEU A 111 10.50 7.09 14.62
CA LEU A 111 10.68 7.50 13.22
C LEU A 111 9.54 7.02 12.33
N PHE A 112 9.14 5.75 12.49
CA PHE A 112 8.00 5.20 11.76
C PHE A 112 6.71 5.95 12.12
N MET A 113 6.47 6.22 13.41
CA MET A 113 5.31 7.00 13.85
C MET A 113 5.34 8.45 13.34
N ALA A 114 6.52 9.07 13.29
CA ALA A 114 6.71 10.40 12.74
C ALA A 114 6.36 10.45 11.26
N ILE A 115 6.80 9.47 10.46
CA ILE A 115 6.55 9.44 9.01
C ILE A 115 5.06 9.20 8.70
N ILE A 116 4.40 8.28 9.43
CA ILE A 116 2.95 8.11 9.32
C ILE A 116 2.21 9.39 9.74
N GLY A 117 2.64 10.05 10.81
CA GLY A 117 2.05 11.31 11.26
C GLY A 117 2.23 12.44 10.25
N THR A 118 3.45 12.60 9.71
CA THR A 118 3.76 13.62 8.69
C THR A 118 3.02 13.36 7.39
N THR A 119 2.92 12.10 6.93
CA THR A 119 2.16 11.77 5.72
C THR A 119 0.66 11.99 5.89
N PHE A 120 0.10 11.65 7.05
CA PHE A 120 -1.30 11.96 7.37
C PHE A 120 -1.57 13.47 7.40
N LEU A 121 -0.70 14.24 8.07
CA LEU A 121 -0.81 15.71 8.14
C LEU A 121 -0.71 16.34 6.74
N LEU A 122 0.28 15.91 5.95
CA LEU A 122 0.47 16.38 4.58
C LEU A 122 -0.75 16.03 3.72
N GLN A 123 -1.34 14.85 3.92
CA GLN A 123 -2.54 14.42 3.19
C GLN A 123 -3.75 15.32 3.50
N VAL A 124 -3.96 15.66 4.77
CA VAL A 124 -5.01 16.61 5.17
C VAL A 124 -4.75 17.99 4.54
N LEU A 125 -3.51 18.48 4.58
CA LEU A 125 -3.14 19.75 3.96
C LEU A 125 -3.38 19.76 2.44
N ILE A 126 -3.03 18.67 1.75
CA ILE A 126 -3.23 18.55 0.31
C ILE A 126 -4.72 18.61 -0.06
N VAL A 127 -5.55 17.83 0.65
CA VAL A 127 -6.98 17.70 0.35
C VAL A 127 -7.79 18.94 0.76
N GLU A 128 -7.42 19.61 1.86
CA GLU A 128 -8.15 20.78 2.36
C GLU A 128 -7.66 22.11 1.76
N PHE A 129 -6.34 22.29 1.62
CA PHE A 129 -5.76 23.59 1.29
C PHE A 129 -5.16 23.67 -0.12
N LEU A 130 -4.75 22.54 -0.68
CA LEU A 130 -3.98 22.50 -1.94
C LEU A 130 -4.85 22.22 -3.19
N GLY A 131 -6.16 22.47 -3.07
CA GLY A 131 -7.14 22.26 -4.14
C GLY A 131 -6.85 23.00 -5.44
N LYS A 132 -6.35 24.24 -5.35
CA LYS A 132 -6.04 25.06 -6.54
C LYS A 132 -4.82 24.58 -7.33
N LEU A 133 -3.82 24.00 -6.68
CA LEU A 133 -2.60 23.49 -7.33
C LEU A 133 -2.76 22.06 -7.83
N THR A 134 -3.53 21.25 -7.13
CA THR A 134 -3.73 19.82 -7.47
C THR A 134 -5.04 19.54 -8.20
N SER A 135 -5.82 20.58 -8.52
CA SER A 135 -7.19 20.46 -9.06
C SER A 135 -8.09 19.54 -8.22
N THR A 136 -7.82 19.48 -6.92
CA THR A 136 -8.62 18.71 -5.95
C THR A 136 -9.71 19.57 -5.34
N VAL A 137 -10.79 18.95 -4.93
CA VAL A 137 -11.92 19.60 -4.25
C VAL A 137 -12.00 19.13 -2.81
N ARG A 138 -12.43 20.02 -1.91
CA ARG A 138 -12.62 19.68 -0.51
C ARG A 138 -13.62 18.53 -0.42
N LEU A 139 -13.18 17.44 0.20
CA LEU A 139 -13.97 16.21 0.29
C LEU A 139 -14.94 16.33 1.47
N ASP A 140 -16.18 15.89 1.28
CA ASP A 140 -17.14 15.77 2.38
C ASP A 140 -16.57 14.84 3.47
N PRO A 141 -16.68 15.18 4.77
CA PRO A 141 -16.26 14.31 5.87
C PRO A 141 -16.75 12.86 5.77
N LYS A 142 -17.94 12.63 5.18
CA LYS A 142 -18.46 11.29 4.91
C LYS A 142 -17.61 10.53 3.90
N LEU A 143 -17.24 11.17 2.79
CA LEU A 143 -16.39 10.58 1.76
C LEU A 143 -14.96 10.35 2.28
N TRP A 144 -14.48 11.25 3.14
CA TRP A 144 -13.21 11.06 3.81
C TRP A 144 -13.23 9.79 4.68
N LEU A 145 -14.26 9.61 5.51
CA LEU A 145 -14.41 8.42 6.35
C LEU A 145 -14.54 7.14 5.52
N VAL A 146 -15.30 7.18 4.43
CA VAL A 146 -15.41 6.05 3.49
C VAL A 146 -14.05 5.70 2.87
N SER A 147 -13.26 6.69 2.46
CA SER A 147 -11.92 6.44 1.91
C SER A 147 -10.98 5.76 2.91
N VAL A 148 -11.04 6.17 4.18
CA VAL A 148 -10.29 5.54 5.27
C VAL A 148 -10.79 4.12 5.54
N ALA A 149 -12.12 3.91 5.53
CA ALA A 149 -12.71 2.58 5.75
C ALA A 149 -12.29 1.59 4.66
N ILE A 150 -12.31 1.99 3.38
CA ILE A 150 -11.85 1.16 2.27
C ILE A 150 -10.36 0.85 2.41
N ALA A 151 -9.56 1.84 2.82
CA ALA A 151 -8.15 1.64 3.01
C ALA A 151 -7.87 0.70 4.21
N LEU A 152 -8.69 0.73 5.27
CA LEU A 152 -8.62 -0.23 6.39
C LEU A 152 -8.92 -1.67 5.98
N VAL A 153 -9.74 -1.90 4.95
CA VAL A 153 -10.00 -3.25 4.40
C VAL A 153 -8.72 -3.89 3.83
N SER A 154 -7.71 -3.09 3.47
CA SER A 154 -6.41 -3.61 3.03
C SER A 154 -5.67 -4.42 4.09
N TRP A 155 -5.92 -4.15 5.38
CA TRP A 155 -5.27 -4.86 6.49
C TRP A 155 -5.74 -6.31 6.65
N PRO A 156 -7.05 -6.61 6.80
CA PRO A 156 -7.53 -7.99 6.84
C PRO A 156 -7.22 -8.71 5.53
N LEU A 157 -7.25 -8.03 4.39
CA LEU A 157 -6.84 -8.64 3.13
C LEU A 157 -5.35 -9.01 3.10
N ALA A 158 -4.48 -8.18 3.67
CA ALA A 158 -3.05 -8.51 3.80
C ALA A 158 -2.83 -9.70 4.74
N VAL A 159 -3.61 -9.81 5.82
CA VAL A 159 -3.60 -10.97 6.72
C VAL A 159 -4.10 -12.23 5.99
N LEU A 160 -5.18 -12.13 5.22
CA LEU A 160 -5.71 -13.23 4.39
C LEU A 160 -4.70 -13.65 3.31
N GLY A 161 -4.06 -12.68 2.65
CA GLY A 161 -2.98 -12.94 1.71
C GLY A 161 -1.82 -13.68 2.37
N LYS A 162 -1.51 -13.36 3.63
CA LYS A 162 -0.49 -14.07 4.42
C LYS A 162 -0.86 -15.53 4.72
N LEU A 163 -2.14 -15.91 4.70
CA LEU A 163 -2.62 -17.30 4.89
C LEU A 163 -2.41 -18.17 3.64
N ILE A 164 -2.21 -17.57 2.47
CA ILE A 164 -1.99 -18.33 1.22
C ILE A 164 -0.58 -18.94 1.28
N PRO A 165 -0.45 -20.29 1.24
CA PRO A 165 0.84 -20.96 1.28
C PRO A 165 1.64 -20.62 0.02
N VAL A 166 2.92 -20.34 0.21
CA VAL A 166 3.82 -19.90 -0.86
C VAL A 166 4.72 -21.05 -1.29
N PRO A 167 4.94 -21.27 -2.60
CA PRO A 167 5.90 -22.26 -3.07
C PRO A 167 7.31 -21.98 -2.53
N GLU A 168 8.03 -23.03 -2.12
CA GLU A 168 9.41 -22.92 -1.61
C GLU A 168 10.42 -22.47 -2.68
N ILE A 169 10.06 -22.57 -3.97
CA ILE A 169 10.94 -22.24 -5.09
C ILE A 169 10.92 -20.73 -5.35
N PRO A 170 12.06 -20.01 -5.33
CA PRO A 170 12.11 -18.58 -5.62
C PRO A 170 11.41 -18.23 -6.94
N LEU A 171 10.39 -17.37 -6.91
CA LEU A 171 9.63 -16.97 -8.10
C LEU A 171 10.54 -16.34 -9.17
N GLY A 172 11.60 -15.66 -8.76
CA GLY A 172 12.64 -15.17 -9.67
C GLY A 172 13.37 -16.30 -10.42
N VAL A 173 13.64 -17.42 -9.76
CA VAL A 173 14.25 -18.61 -10.40
C VAL A 173 13.23 -19.34 -11.28
N TYR A 174 11.96 -19.37 -10.87
CA TYR A 174 10.88 -19.94 -11.67
C TYR A 174 10.62 -19.16 -12.95
N LEU A 175 10.53 -17.82 -12.87
CA LEU A 175 10.39 -16.93 -14.02
C LEU A 175 11.64 -16.98 -14.90
N ALA A 176 12.85 -16.98 -14.34
CA ALA A 176 14.08 -17.14 -15.10
C ALA A 176 14.09 -18.47 -15.88
N ARG A 177 13.62 -19.58 -15.28
CA ARG A 177 13.48 -20.86 -15.99
C ARG A 177 12.47 -20.80 -17.13
N ILE A 178 11.35 -20.08 -16.97
CA ILE A 178 10.34 -19.91 -18.03
C ILE A 178 10.89 -19.04 -19.17
N PHE A 179 11.52 -17.91 -18.86
CA PHE A 179 12.05 -16.98 -19.86
C PHE A 179 13.29 -17.55 -20.58
N CYS A 180 14.21 -18.22 -19.87
CA CYS A 180 15.33 -18.92 -20.50
C CYS A 180 14.89 -20.07 -21.40
N ARG A 181 13.78 -20.77 -21.08
CA ARG A 181 13.21 -21.79 -21.98
C ARG A 181 12.67 -21.22 -23.29
N ARG A 182 12.32 -19.94 -23.31
CA ARG A 182 11.79 -19.25 -24.50
C ARG A 182 12.88 -18.67 -25.41
N SER A 183 14.11 -18.49 -24.90
CA SER A 183 15.25 -17.99 -25.67
C SER A 183 16.05 -19.08 -26.39
N SER A 184 15.68 -20.36 -26.22
CA SER A 184 16.36 -21.52 -26.82
C SER A 184 15.52 -22.24 -27.89
N ARG A 185 14.52 -21.57 -28.46
CA ARG A 185 13.78 -22.00 -29.65
C ARG A 185 13.84 -20.93 -30.72
#